data_AF-A0A0A2L1D6-F1
#
_entry.id   AF-A0A0A2L1D6-F1
#
_cell.length_a   1.000
_cell.length_b   1.000
_cell.length_c   1.000
_cell.angle_alpha   90.00
_cell.angle_beta   90.00
_cell.angle_gamma   90.00
#
_symmetry.space_group_name_H-M   'P 1'
#
loop_
_entity.id
_entity.type
_entity.pdbx_description
1 polymer ?
#
loop_
_entity_poly.entity_id
_entity_poly.type
_entity_poly.pdbx_seq_one_letter_code
_entity_poly.pdbx_strand_id
1 'polypeptide(L)'
;MIGFDDNLVRRLVAERTGYSNEERSEWLEDLERDNSGAWLALLIPQLKELRILSLIWPFGSQHVLKMLQKAAIEEEPVFPHLKEAYAAEDNSETTFPSDWMHSFFKFPSMRKVGCCMAEEYKNDDDDDEDNEDSEDNEVEPESDESKFLKRYTLSPRSSNITDIDLKESNAAKGMREWVQACKALKSFRIVLGSEVGPWDDFEPRKIYESLSLQKLTMESIWVENNDGLDMDTDNEWMGSFVDFTALRLIGASLPNLVGFDEHYLPV
;
A
#
# COMPACT_ATOMS: atom_id res chain seq x y z
N MET A 1 11.33 -31.32 20.79
CA MET A 1 11.76 -29.91 20.78
C MET A 1 13.04 -29.86 19.95
N ILE A 2 12.96 -29.37 18.71
CA ILE A 2 14.16 -29.09 17.91
C ILE A 2 14.79 -27.86 18.56
N GLY A 3 16.02 -27.98 19.08
CA GLY A 3 16.66 -26.91 19.84
C GLY A 3 17.00 -25.72 18.94
N PHE A 4 16.77 -24.51 19.46
CA PHE A 4 17.26 -23.26 18.89
C PHE A 4 18.79 -23.35 18.71
N ASP A 5 19.26 -23.36 17.46
CA ASP A 5 20.69 -23.34 17.14
C ASP A 5 21.20 -21.89 17.18
N ASP A 6 21.53 -21.44 18.39
CA ASP A 6 22.00 -20.09 18.68
C ASP A 6 23.19 -19.68 17.80
N ASN A 7 24.08 -20.62 17.47
CA ASN A 7 25.24 -20.34 16.61
C ASN A 7 24.82 -20.03 15.17
N LEU A 8 23.86 -20.80 14.63
CA LEU A 8 23.32 -20.55 13.29
C LEU A 8 22.62 -19.19 13.24
N VAL A 9 21.78 -18.89 14.23
CA VAL A 9 21.02 -17.62 14.29
C VAL A 9 21.95 -16.43 14.41
N ARG A 10 22.91 -16.45 15.34
CA ARG A 10 23.90 -15.39 15.49
C ARG A 10 24.71 -15.16 14.22
N ARG A 11 25.08 -16.24 13.52
CA ARG A 11 25.77 -16.13 12.24
C ARG A 11 24.90 -15.45 11.18
N LEU A 12 23.64 -15.88 11.02
CA LEU A 12 22.73 -15.29 10.03
C LEU A 12 22.43 -13.81 10.31
N VAL A 13 22.32 -13.41 11.58
CA VAL A 13 22.17 -11.99 11.96
C VAL A 13 23.46 -11.20 11.71
N ALA A 14 24.62 -11.77 12.03
CA ALA A 14 25.91 -11.13 11.81
C ALA A 14 26.22 -10.92 10.31
N GLU A 15 25.81 -11.86 9.45
CA GLU A 15 25.98 -11.78 8.00
C GLU A 15 25.11 -10.70 7.33
N ARG A 16 24.12 -10.12 8.05
CA ARG A 16 23.32 -9.01 7.50
C ARG A 16 24.12 -7.73 7.43
N THR A 17 24.40 -7.29 6.21
CA THR A 17 24.94 -5.96 5.92
C THR A 17 23.84 -4.89 6.03
N GLY A 18 24.21 -3.64 6.33
CA GLY A 18 23.25 -2.52 6.41
C GLY A 18 22.47 -2.40 7.73
N TYR A 19 22.79 -3.21 8.74
CA TYR A 19 22.22 -3.09 10.10
C TYR A 19 23.29 -2.67 11.12
N SER A 20 22.92 -1.79 12.05
CA SER A 20 23.78 -1.38 13.17
C SER A 20 23.95 -2.52 14.19
N ASN A 21 24.89 -2.37 15.12
CA ASN A 21 25.10 -3.38 16.17
C ASN A 21 23.92 -3.43 17.14
N GLU A 22 23.26 -2.28 17.36
CA GLU A 22 22.05 -2.14 18.17
C GLU A 22 20.89 -2.88 17.48
N GLU A 23 20.63 -2.62 16.19
CA GLU A 23 19.60 -3.32 15.41
C GLU A 23 19.82 -4.85 15.41
N ARG A 24 21.09 -5.29 15.27
CA ARG A 24 21.43 -6.72 15.33
C ARG A 24 21.20 -7.33 16.71
N SER A 25 21.43 -6.56 17.78
CA SER A 25 21.20 -7.02 19.15
C SER A 25 19.71 -7.16 19.44
N GLU A 26 18.90 -6.18 19.02
CA GLU A 26 17.43 -6.27 19.08
C GLU A 26 16.91 -7.50 18.35
N TRP A 27 17.40 -7.74 17.12
CA TRP A 27 17.05 -8.94 16.37
C TRP A 27 17.35 -10.24 17.12
N LEU A 28 18.49 -10.33 17.80
CA LEU A 28 18.84 -11.54 18.55
C LEU A 28 17.90 -11.74 19.75
N GLU A 29 17.59 -10.68 20.49
CA GLU A 29 16.63 -10.77 21.59
C GLU A 29 15.24 -11.20 21.10
N ASP A 30 14.77 -10.64 19.99
CA ASP A 30 13.45 -10.96 19.44
C ASP A 30 13.40 -12.39 18.85
N LEU A 31 14.48 -12.86 18.23
CA LEU A 31 14.59 -14.25 17.77
C LEU A 31 14.64 -15.25 18.94
N GLU A 32 15.33 -14.91 20.04
CA GLU A 32 15.36 -15.71 21.28
C GLU A 32 13.97 -15.77 21.95
N ARG A 33 13.14 -14.74 21.79
CA ARG A 33 11.75 -14.67 22.26
C ARG A 33 10.72 -15.26 21.30
N ASP A 34 11.17 -15.94 20.24
CA ASP A 34 10.32 -16.55 19.21
C ASP A 34 9.41 -15.55 18.47
N ASN A 35 9.89 -14.32 18.28
CA ASN A 35 9.17 -13.30 17.52
C ASN A 35 9.05 -13.74 16.06
N SER A 36 7.82 -14.04 15.63
CA SER A 36 7.55 -14.53 14.27
C SER A 36 7.97 -13.53 13.19
N GLY A 37 7.81 -12.23 13.43
CA GLY A 37 8.23 -11.20 12.49
C GLY A 37 9.75 -11.13 12.31
N ALA A 38 10.52 -11.31 13.39
CA ALA A 38 11.98 -11.39 13.32
C ALA A 38 12.43 -12.61 12.51
N TRP A 39 11.82 -13.77 12.75
CA TRP A 39 12.10 -14.99 11.98
C TRP A 39 11.76 -14.86 10.50
N LEU A 40 10.58 -14.33 10.16
CA LEU A 40 10.18 -14.08 8.78
C LEU A 40 11.15 -13.12 8.09
N ALA A 41 11.47 -12.00 8.75
CA ALA A 41 12.41 -11.03 8.23
C ALA A 41 13.79 -11.65 7.99
N LEU A 42 14.23 -12.60 8.83
CA LEU A 42 15.48 -13.33 8.68
C LEU A 42 15.48 -14.27 7.47
N LEU A 43 14.41 -15.04 7.30
CA LEU A 43 14.31 -16.14 6.34
C LEU A 43 13.96 -15.69 4.92
N ILE A 44 13.06 -14.72 4.76
CA ILE A 44 12.56 -14.30 3.43
C ILE A 44 13.70 -13.91 2.46
N PRO A 45 14.72 -13.11 2.85
CA PRO A 45 15.83 -12.75 1.96
C PRO A 45 16.72 -13.91 1.49
N GLN A 46 16.63 -15.08 2.14
CA GLN A 46 17.38 -16.28 1.75
C GLN A 46 16.72 -16.99 0.56
N LEU A 47 15.45 -16.68 0.27
CA LEU A 47 14.69 -17.27 -0.84
C LEU A 47 15.00 -16.54 -2.15
N LYS A 48 16.20 -16.76 -2.71
CA LYS A 48 16.68 -16.02 -3.90
C LYS A 48 15.81 -16.21 -5.16
N GLU A 49 15.10 -17.32 -5.25
CA GLU A 49 14.17 -17.64 -6.35
C GLU A 49 12.70 -17.31 -6.02
N LEU A 50 12.44 -16.52 -4.97
CA LEU A 50 11.09 -16.15 -4.57
C LEU A 50 10.41 -15.35 -5.67
N ARG A 51 9.24 -15.82 -6.12
CA ARG A 51 8.43 -15.19 -7.19
C ARG A 51 7.14 -14.59 -6.70
N ILE A 52 6.57 -15.17 -5.65
CA ILE A 52 5.31 -14.75 -5.06
C ILE A 52 5.53 -14.71 -3.56
N LEU A 53 5.19 -13.58 -2.94
CA LEU A 53 5.19 -13.41 -1.50
C LEU A 53 3.78 -13.06 -1.05
N SER A 54 3.20 -13.87 -0.17
CA SER A 54 1.94 -13.57 0.50
C SER A 54 2.23 -13.52 1.99
N LEU A 55 1.92 -12.39 2.62
CA LEU A 55 2.23 -12.16 4.03
C LEU A 55 1.00 -11.61 4.76
N ILE A 56 0.90 -11.96 6.03
CA ILE A 56 0.09 -11.25 7.00
C ILE A 56 1.07 -10.43 7.82
N TRP A 57 0.82 -9.13 8.00
CA TRP A 57 1.71 -8.29 8.77
C TRP A 57 1.77 -8.79 10.22
N PRO A 58 2.95 -9.13 10.75
CA PRO A 58 3.03 -9.68 12.09
C PRO A 58 2.74 -8.57 13.10
N PHE A 59 1.66 -8.74 13.87
CA PHE A 59 1.23 -7.77 14.87
C PHE A 59 2.38 -7.36 15.81
N GLY A 60 2.56 -6.04 16.00
CA GLY A 60 3.58 -5.48 16.89
C GLY A 60 5.02 -5.67 16.43
N SER A 61 5.27 -6.11 15.19
CA SER A 61 6.63 -6.36 14.68
C SER A 61 6.93 -5.58 13.40
N GLN A 62 8.00 -4.79 13.43
CA GLN A 62 8.45 -3.99 12.29
C GLN A 62 9.61 -4.62 11.51
N HIS A 63 10.05 -5.83 11.87
CA HIS A 63 11.24 -6.44 11.24
C HIS A 63 11.04 -6.70 9.75
N VAL A 64 9.87 -7.20 9.35
CA VAL A 64 9.57 -7.51 7.93
C VAL A 64 9.53 -6.22 7.12
N LEU A 65 8.85 -5.19 7.63
CA LEU A 65 8.78 -3.87 6.97
C LEU A 65 10.19 -3.29 6.80
N LYS A 66 10.96 -3.15 7.89
CA LYS A 66 12.34 -2.64 7.86
C LYS A 66 13.24 -3.45 6.91
N MET A 67 13.06 -4.77 6.85
CA MET A 67 13.80 -5.63 5.93
C MET A 67 13.46 -5.33 4.47
N LEU A 68 12.17 -5.26 4.11
CA LEU A 68 11.74 -4.95 2.74
C LEU A 68 12.21 -3.56 2.32
N GLN A 69 12.11 -2.60 3.23
CA GLN A 69 12.56 -1.22 3.09
C GLN A 69 14.06 -1.13 2.76
N LYS A 70 14.92 -1.79 3.54
CA LYS A 70 16.36 -1.85 3.25
C LYS A 70 16.63 -2.59 1.93
N ALA A 71 15.97 -3.73 1.70
CA ALA A 71 16.11 -4.49 0.46
C ALA A 71 15.75 -3.69 -0.79
N ALA A 72 14.83 -2.72 -0.69
CA ALA A 72 14.38 -1.89 -1.79
C ALA A 72 15.35 -0.77 -2.18
N ILE A 73 16.36 -0.49 -1.35
CA ILE A 73 17.39 0.54 -1.61
C ILE A 73 18.79 -0.06 -1.86
N GLU A 74 18.95 -1.37 -1.74
CA GLU A 74 20.20 -2.06 -2.06
C GLU A 74 20.54 -1.93 -3.56
N GLU A 75 21.83 -1.78 -3.87
CA GLU A 75 22.32 -1.73 -5.25
C GLU A 75 22.11 -3.05 -5.98
N GLU A 76 22.34 -4.16 -5.28
CA GLU A 76 22.04 -5.51 -5.77
C GLU A 76 20.64 -5.93 -5.34
N PRO A 77 19.74 -6.30 -6.28
CA PRO A 77 18.39 -6.69 -5.93
C PRO A 77 18.36 -7.91 -5.01
N VAL A 78 17.87 -7.73 -3.78
CA VAL A 78 17.66 -8.83 -2.82
C VAL A 78 16.60 -9.82 -3.32
N PHE A 79 15.60 -9.29 -4.03
CA PHE A 79 14.47 -10.05 -4.61
C PHE A 79 14.45 -9.90 -6.14
N PRO A 80 15.41 -10.47 -6.87
CA PRO A 80 15.53 -10.26 -8.32
C PRO A 80 14.39 -10.90 -9.10
N HIS A 81 13.69 -11.89 -8.53
CA HIS A 81 12.66 -12.68 -9.20
C HIS A 81 11.25 -12.50 -8.63
N LEU A 82 11.06 -11.65 -7.62
CA LEU A 82 9.75 -11.42 -7.03
C LEU A 82 8.86 -10.68 -8.03
N LYS A 83 7.71 -11.28 -8.35
CA LYS A 83 6.74 -10.81 -9.35
C LYS A 83 5.44 -10.36 -8.73
N GLU A 84 5.02 -11.03 -7.66
CA GLU A 84 3.73 -10.82 -7.03
C GLU A 84 3.90 -10.70 -5.53
N ALA A 85 3.24 -9.72 -4.94
CA ALA A 85 3.20 -9.50 -3.51
C ALA A 85 1.76 -9.30 -3.07
N TYR A 86 1.37 -10.01 -2.02
CA TYR A 86 0.10 -9.83 -1.34
C TYR A 86 0.35 -9.62 0.15
N ALA A 87 -0.31 -8.63 0.74
CA ALA A 87 -0.26 -8.36 2.16
C ALA A 87 -1.66 -8.21 2.75
N ALA A 88 -1.84 -8.62 4.00
CA ALA A 88 -3.08 -8.41 4.75
C ALA A 88 -2.74 -8.09 6.22
N GLU A 89 -3.66 -7.44 6.91
CA GLU A 89 -3.64 -7.34 8.37
C GLU A 89 -4.21 -8.63 8.99
N ASP A 90 -3.69 -9.05 10.15
CA ASP A 90 -4.13 -10.30 10.83
C ASP A 90 -5.48 -10.09 11.54
N ASN A 91 -5.70 -8.87 12.00
CA ASN A 91 -6.86 -8.51 12.79
C ASN A 91 -7.92 -7.85 11.91
N SER A 92 -9.13 -8.41 11.92
CA SER A 92 -10.29 -7.82 11.23
C SER A 92 -10.71 -6.47 11.79
N GLU A 93 -10.16 -6.03 12.91
CA GLU A 93 -10.43 -4.73 13.56
C GLU A 93 -9.33 -3.68 13.33
N THR A 94 -8.34 -3.95 12.49
CA THR A 94 -7.32 -2.95 12.17
C THR A 94 -6.95 -2.97 10.69
N THR A 95 -6.52 -1.81 10.21
CA THR A 95 -5.91 -1.58 8.90
C THR A 95 -4.39 -1.49 9.03
N PHE A 96 -3.69 -1.52 7.90
CA PHE A 96 -2.28 -1.17 7.83
C PHE A 96 -2.02 -0.03 6.83
N PRO A 97 -1.02 0.83 7.09
CA PRO A 97 -0.66 1.90 6.16
C PRO A 97 -0.26 1.37 4.79
N SER A 98 -0.86 1.91 3.74
CA SER A 98 -0.55 1.54 2.35
C SER A 98 0.93 1.73 1.99
N ASP A 99 1.62 2.69 2.62
CA ASP A 99 3.05 2.94 2.36
C ASP A 99 3.97 1.77 2.76
N TRP A 100 3.50 0.82 3.58
CA TRP A 100 4.22 -0.41 3.89
C TRP A 100 4.49 -1.26 2.64
N MET A 101 3.69 -1.09 1.59
CA MET A 101 3.85 -1.79 0.32
C MET A 101 4.83 -1.10 -0.64
N HIS A 102 5.33 0.10 -0.34
CA HIS A 102 6.16 0.88 -1.27
C HIS A 102 7.45 0.17 -1.69
N SER A 103 8.01 -0.68 -0.83
CA SER A 103 9.20 -1.49 -1.14
C SER A 103 8.98 -2.36 -2.38
N PHE A 104 7.77 -2.92 -2.56
CA PHE A 104 7.44 -3.77 -3.70
C PHE A 104 7.43 -3.02 -5.03
N PHE A 105 7.09 -1.74 -5.03
CA PHE A 105 7.11 -0.93 -6.25
C PHE A 105 8.53 -0.71 -6.80
N LYS A 106 9.55 -0.87 -5.95
CA LYS A 106 10.96 -0.68 -6.28
C LYS A 106 11.64 -1.95 -6.79
N PHE A 107 11.08 -3.14 -6.54
CA PHE A 107 11.70 -4.39 -6.97
C PHE A 107 11.57 -4.62 -8.50
N PRO A 108 12.63 -5.06 -9.17
CA PRO A 108 12.73 -5.00 -10.64
C PRO A 108 11.74 -5.93 -11.36
N SER A 109 11.46 -7.09 -10.80
CA SER A 109 10.60 -8.11 -11.41
C SER A 109 9.12 -7.98 -11.05
N MET A 110 8.76 -7.02 -10.19
CA MET A 110 7.38 -6.87 -9.71
C MET A 110 6.42 -6.51 -10.84
N ARG A 111 5.26 -7.16 -10.82
CA ARG A 111 4.18 -7.02 -11.81
C ARG A 111 2.83 -6.86 -11.13
N LYS A 112 2.60 -7.54 -10.01
CA LYS A 112 1.32 -7.46 -9.29
C LYS A 112 1.54 -7.14 -7.83
N VAL A 113 0.75 -6.20 -7.32
CA VAL A 113 0.61 -5.97 -5.88
C VAL A 113 -0.86 -6.13 -5.51
N GLY A 114 -1.12 -6.70 -4.35
CA GLY A 114 -2.46 -6.71 -3.79
C GLY A 114 -2.45 -6.62 -2.28
N CYS A 115 -3.54 -6.12 -1.71
CA CYS A 115 -3.68 -5.96 -0.28
C CYS A 115 -5.09 -6.30 0.21
N CYS A 116 -5.21 -6.66 1.49
CA CYS A 116 -6.45 -6.62 2.27
C CYS A 116 -6.29 -5.60 3.39
N MET A 117 -7.25 -4.72 3.67
CA MET A 117 -7.17 -3.77 4.79
C MET A 117 -6.01 -2.76 4.70
N ALA A 118 -5.65 -2.33 3.49
CA ALA A 118 -4.69 -1.23 3.32
C ALA A 118 -5.39 0.13 3.44
N GLU A 119 -4.70 1.10 4.05
CA GLU A 119 -5.24 2.44 4.33
C GLU A 119 -4.36 3.56 3.76
N GLU A 120 -5.00 4.52 3.09
CA GLU A 120 -4.47 5.86 2.82
C GLU A 120 -5.00 6.82 3.88
N TYR A 121 -4.08 7.44 4.65
CA TYR A 121 -4.44 8.54 5.55
C TYR A 121 -4.81 9.78 4.74
N LYS A 122 -5.96 10.42 5.03
CA LYS A 122 -6.19 11.83 4.64
C LYS A 122 -5.17 12.69 5.38
N ASN A 123 -4.56 13.66 4.69
CA ASN A 123 -3.84 14.69 5.41
C ASN A 123 -4.91 15.72 5.81
N ASP A 124 -4.91 16.17 7.07
CA ASP A 124 -5.79 17.23 7.54
C ASP A 124 -5.56 18.58 6.81
N ASP A 125 -4.54 18.66 5.94
CA ASP A 125 -4.15 19.84 5.17
C ASP A 125 -4.98 20.07 3.89
N ASP A 126 -5.90 19.17 3.51
CA ASP A 126 -6.80 19.37 2.36
C ASP A 126 -8.12 20.10 2.74
N ASP A 127 -8.29 20.46 4.03
CA ASP A 127 -9.32 21.42 4.48
C ASP A 127 -8.80 22.86 4.32
N ASP A 128 -8.72 23.34 3.08
CA ASP A 128 -8.52 24.76 2.80
C ASP A 128 -9.81 25.56 3.14
N GLU A 129 -9.61 26.69 3.83
CA GLU A 129 -10.54 27.84 4.02
C GLU A 129 -11.58 27.75 5.17
N ASP A 130 -11.15 28.14 6.38
CA ASP A 130 -11.85 29.05 7.34
C ASP A 130 -11.63 28.71 8.82
N ASN A 131 -10.39 28.82 9.31
CA ASN A 131 -10.14 29.07 10.74
C ASN A 131 -9.08 30.16 10.91
N GLU A 132 -9.49 31.40 10.65
CA GLU A 132 -8.94 32.55 11.38
C GLU A 132 -9.31 32.38 12.85
N ASP A 133 -8.44 31.72 13.64
CA ASP A 133 -8.19 31.99 15.07
C ASP A 133 -7.58 30.76 15.75
N SER A 134 -6.26 30.60 15.64
CA SER A 134 -5.45 29.99 16.71
C SER A 134 -3.98 30.39 16.52
N GLU A 135 -3.67 31.58 17.03
CA GLU A 135 -2.29 31.92 17.39
C GLU A 135 -1.85 30.98 18.52
N ASP A 136 -1.12 29.91 18.17
CA ASP A 136 -0.07 29.27 19.01
C ASP A 136 0.63 28.17 18.20
N ASN A 137 1.41 28.59 17.18
CA ASN A 137 2.36 27.70 16.50
C ASN A 137 3.61 27.50 17.39
N GLU A 138 3.53 26.57 18.34
CA GLU A 138 4.72 25.91 18.84
C GLU A 138 5.27 25.03 17.70
N VAL A 139 6.38 25.45 17.10
CA VAL A 139 7.12 24.66 16.12
C VAL A 139 7.67 23.43 16.86
N GLU A 140 6.89 22.34 16.85
CA GLU A 140 7.40 21.06 17.31
C GLU A 140 8.60 20.65 16.44
N PRO A 141 9.71 20.19 17.04
CA PRO A 141 10.88 19.78 16.29
C PRO A 141 10.54 18.56 15.42
N GLU A 142 10.72 18.67 14.10
CA GLU A 142 10.60 17.57 13.13
C GLU A 142 11.22 16.27 13.69
N SER A 143 10.37 15.32 14.09
CA SER A 143 10.78 14.01 14.59
C SER A 143 11.55 13.23 13.52
N ASP A 144 12.38 12.27 13.91
CA ASP A 144 13.09 11.39 12.96
C ASP A 144 12.11 10.58 12.07
N GLU A 145 10.87 10.38 12.52
CA GLU A 145 9.78 9.76 11.74
C GLU A 145 9.36 10.62 10.55
N SER A 146 9.28 11.94 10.70
CA SER A 146 8.94 12.87 9.61
C SER A 146 10.00 12.89 8.48
N LYS A 147 11.26 12.64 8.83
CA LYS A 147 12.37 12.47 7.86
C LYS A 147 12.38 11.07 7.24
N PHE A 148 11.90 10.06 7.96
CA PHE A 148 11.71 8.72 7.44
C PHE A 148 10.56 8.68 6.42
N LEU A 149 9.44 9.35 6.71
CA LEU A 149 8.28 9.46 5.83
C LEU A 149 8.62 10.15 4.49
N LYS A 150 9.39 11.25 4.53
CA LYS A 150 9.90 11.93 3.32
C LYS A 150 10.77 11.04 2.41
N ARG A 151 11.36 9.95 2.93
CA ARG A 151 12.21 9.02 2.15
C ARG A 151 11.46 7.86 1.49
N TYR A 152 10.20 7.65 1.83
CA TYR A 152 9.45 6.48 1.36
C TYR A 152 8.42 6.76 0.29
N THR A 153 8.36 7.97 -0.27
CA THR A 153 7.50 8.25 -1.41
C THR A 153 7.92 7.50 -2.68
N LEU A 154 6.94 7.15 -3.51
CA LEU A 154 7.16 6.50 -4.79
C LEU A 154 7.45 7.51 -5.87
N SER A 155 8.55 7.31 -6.58
CA SER A 155 8.86 8.11 -7.76
C SER A 155 7.87 7.80 -8.89
N PRO A 156 7.30 8.82 -9.56
CA PRO A 156 6.40 8.61 -10.70
C PRO A 156 7.04 7.76 -11.80
N ARG A 157 6.26 6.87 -12.42
CA ARG A 157 6.67 6.01 -13.54
C ARG A 157 7.98 5.23 -13.29
N SER A 158 8.25 4.86 -12.03
CA SER A 158 9.43 4.09 -11.65
C SER A 158 9.18 2.57 -11.64
N SER A 159 7.93 2.15 -11.34
CA SER A 159 7.57 0.76 -11.12
C SER A 159 7.15 0.02 -12.39
N ASN A 160 7.42 -1.28 -12.41
CA ASN A 160 7.01 -2.20 -13.48
C ASN A 160 5.68 -2.92 -13.16
N ILE A 161 5.02 -2.57 -12.05
CA ILE A 161 3.71 -3.11 -11.68
C ILE A 161 2.68 -2.73 -12.75
N THR A 162 1.88 -3.72 -13.15
CA THR A 162 0.80 -3.64 -14.13
C THR A 162 -0.55 -3.95 -13.52
N ASP A 163 -0.59 -4.54 -12.31
CA ASP A 163 -1.81 -5.04 -11.68
C ASP A 163 -1.83 -4.65 -10.20
N ILE A 164 -2.88 -3.93 -9.80
CA ILE A 164 -3.18 -3.56 -8.41
C ILE A 164 -4.53 -4.20 -8.03
N ASP A 165 -4.57 -4.95 -6.93
CA ASP A 165 -5.77 -5.64 -6.43
C ASP A 165 -5.95 -5.42 -4.92
N LEU A 166 -6.85 -4.52 -4.58
CA LEU A 166 -7.14 -4.10 -3.21
C LEU A 166 -8.48 -4.69 -2.77
N LYS A 167 -8.52 -5.17 -1.54
CA LYS A 167 -9.71 -5.70 -0.89
C LYS A 167 -9.86 -5.07 0.47
N GLU A 168 -11.09 -4.79 0.84
CA GLU A 168 -11.42 -4.19 2.13
C GLU A 168 -10.49 -3.02 2.48
N SER A 169 -10.11 -2.20 1.49
CA SER A 169 -9.11 -1.13 1.63
C SER A 169 -9.78 0.18 1.30
N ASN A 170 -9.36 1.30 1.90
CA ASN A 170 -9.86 2.60 1.47
C ASN A 170 -9.05 3.11 0.26
N ALA A 171 -9.50 4.23 -0.32
CA ALA A 171 -8.75 4.97 -1.34
C ALA A 171 -9.01 6.47 -1.16
N ALA A 172 -8.77 6.98 0.05
CA ALA A 172 -9.07 8.35 0.43
C ALA A 172 -8.38 9.41 -0.47
N LYS A 173 -7.24 9.04 -1.09
CA LYS A 173 -6.49 9.84 -2.07
C LYS A 173 -6.49 9.19 -3.46
N GLY A 174 -7.39 8.23 -3.71
CA GLY A 174 -7.53 7.52 -4.97
C GLY A 174 -6.40 6.55 -5.30
N MET A 175 -5.59 6.13 -4.32
CA MET A 175 -4.36 5.37 -4.53
C MET A 175 -3.38 6.06 -5.51
N ARG A 176 -3.39 7.40 -5.52
CA ARG A 176 -2.70 8.21 -6.53
C ARG A 176 -1.23 7.91 -6.61
N GLU A 177 -0.57 7.77 -5.46
CA GLU A 177 0.87 7.50 -5.39
C GLU A 177 1.24 6.17 -6.06
N TRP A 178 0.47 5.11 -5.79
CA TRP A 178 0.69 3.80 -6.40
C TRP A 178 0.43 3.81 -7.91
N VAL A 179 -0.69 4.42 -8.33
CA VAL A 179 -1.06 4.52 -9.74
C VAL A 179 -0.04 5.35 -10.53
N GLN A 180 0.43 6.46 -9.96
CA GLN A 180 1.43 7.33 -10.57
C GLN A 180 2.82 6.67 -10.62
N ALA A 181 3.17 5.82 -9.66
CA ALA A 181 4.43 5.08 -9.65
C ALA A 181 4.55 4.09 -10.81
N CYS A 182 3.43 3.55 -11.30
CA CYS A 182 3.42 2.55 -12.37
C CYS A 182 3.75 3.15 -13.74
N LYS A 183 4.60 2.47 -14.53
CA LYS A 183 4.94 2.90 -15.91
C LYS A 183 3.79 2.72 -16.89
N ALA A 184 3.03 1.64 -16.73
CA ALA A 184 1.99 1.19 -17.65
C ALA A 184 0.99 0.30 -16.91
N LEU A 185 0.23 0.88 -15.98
CA LEU A 185 -0.77 0.14 -15.20
C LEU A 185 -1.89 -0.36 -16.14
N LYS A 186 -2.26 -1.64 -16.01
CA LYS A 186 -3.23 -2.33 -16.88
C LYS A 186 -4.49 -2.72 -16.15
N SER A 187 -4.38 -3.17 -14.91
CA SER A 187 -5.51 -3.58 -14.10
C SER A 187 -5.49 -2.88 -12.75
N PHE A 188 -6.62 -2.27 -12.40
CA PHE A 188 -6.86 -1.72 -11.08
C PHE A 188 -8.17 -2.28 -10.55
N ARG A 189 -8.10 -2.97 -9.41
CA ARG A 189 -9.26 -3.45 -8.67
C ARG A 189 -9.18 -2.94 -7.25
N ILE A 190 -10.28 -2.36 -6.77
CA ILE A 190 -10.49 -2.07 -5.36
C ILE A 190 -11.89 -2.51 -4.96
N VAL A 191 -11.95 -3.22 -3.85
CA VAL A 191 -13.16 -3.40 -3.07
C VAL A 191 -12.96 -2.63 -1.78
N LEU A 192 -13.78 -1.63 -1.56
CA LEU A 192 -13.73 -0.80 -0.37
C LEU A 192 -14.17 -1.63 0.85
N GLY A 193 -13.59 -1.33 2.01
CA GLY A 193 -13.70 -2.13 3.22
C GLY A 193 -14.57 -1.52 4.29
N SER A 194 -15.22 -2.43 5.03
CA SER A 194 -16.27 -2.15 6.02
C SER A 194 -15.74 -1.79 7.41
N GLU A 195 -16.53 -0.97 8.13
CA GLU A 195 -16.66 -0.76 9.60
C GLU A 195 -15.40 -0.48 10.46
N VAL A 196 -14.19 -0.73 9.95
CA VAL A 196 -12.95 -0.89 10.75
C VAL A 196 -11.88 0.15 10.44
N GLY A 197 -11.97 0.83 9.29
CA GLY A 197 -11.15 2.01 8.99
C GLY A 197 -11.87 3.30 9.38
N PRO A 198 -11.17 4.45 9.44
CA PRO A 198 -11.85 5.74 9.43
C PRO A 198 -12.84 5.74 8.26
N TRP A 199 -14.04 6.23 8.52
CA TRP A 199 -15.18 6.35 7.61
C TRP A 199 -14.89 7.31 6.47
N ASP A 200 -13.74 7.15 5.82
CA ASP A 200 -13.36 7.97 4.72
C ASP A 200 -14.30 7.64 3.58
N ASP A 201 -15.15 8.63 3.31
CA ASP A 201 -16.12 8.62 2.25
C ASP A 201 -15.52 7.97 1.00
N PHE A 202 -16.29 7.07 0.40
CA PHE A 202 -15.94 6.52 -0.88
C PHE A 202 -15.79 7.69 -1.87
N GLU A 203 -14.59 7.87 -2.42
CA GLU A 203 -14.27 9.03 -3.26
C GLU A 203 -14.04 8.60 -4.72
N PRO A 204 -15.11 8.24 -5.45
CA PRO A 204 -15.03 7.73 -6.81
C PRO A 204 -14.30 8.68 -7.75
N ARG A 205 -14.43 9.99 -7.51
CA ARG A 205 -13.77 11.02 -8.33
C ARG A 205 -12.25 11.00 -8.19
N LYS A 206 -11.72 10.89 -6.97
CA LYS A 206 -10.27 10.81 -6.70
C LYS A 206 -9.65 9.56 -7.31
N ILE A 207 -10.37 8.44 -7.28
CA ILE A 207 -9.95 7.21 -7.95
C ILE A 207 -9.85 7.45 -9.47
N TYR A 208 -10.91 8.02 -10.09
CA TYR A 208 -10.89 8.32 -11.52
C TYR A 208 -9.73 9.25 -11.92
N GLU A 209 -9.49 10.32 -11.17
CA GLU A 209 -8.39 11.26 -11.43
C GLU A 209 -7.03 10.57 -11.41
N SER A 210 -6.81 9.66 -10.46
CA SER A 210 -5.61 8.85 -10.38
C SER A 210 -5.47 7.92 -11.59
N LEU A 211 -6.54 7.18 -11.93
CA LEU A 211 -6.55 6.26 -13.08
C LEU A 211 -6.39 6.99 -14.42
N SER A 212 -6.81 8.27 -14.50
CA SER A 212 -6.67 9.11 -15.68
C SER A 212 -5.21 9.31 -16.11
N LEU A 213 -4.25 9.10 -15.19
CA LEU A 213 -2.81 9.13 -15.47
C LEU A 213 -2.35 7.95 -16.36
N GLN A 214 -3.17 6.90 -16.46
CA GLN A 214 -2.87 5.63 -17.12
C GLN A 214 -3.87 5.31 -18.25
N LYS A 215 -4.59 6.32 -18.79
CA LYS A 215 -5.62 6.19 -19.85
C LYS A 215 -5.24 5.26 -21.01
N LEU A 216 -3.99 5.33 -21.46
CA LEU A 216 -3.51 4.60 -22.64
C LEU A 216 -3.19 3.12 -22.39
N THR A 217 -2.99 2.73 -21.12
CA THR A 217 -2.52 1.39 -20.76
C THR A 217 -3.54 0.59 -19.97
N MET A 218 -4.51 1.27 -19.35
CA MET A 218 -5.53 0.63 -18.53
C MET A 218 -6.46 -0.25 -19.38
N GLU A 219 -6.53 -1.53 -19.05
CA GLU A 219 -7.34 -2.55 -19.71
C GLU A 219 -8.55 -2.95 -18.85
N SER A 220 -8.43 -2.87 -17.52
CA SER A 220 -9.45 -3.30 -16.56
C SER A 220 -9.54 -2.36 -15.36
N ILE A 221 -10.75 -1.91 -15.06
CA ILE A 221 -11.07 -1.12 -13.86
C ILE A 221 -12.19 -1.82 -13.11
N TRP A 222 -12.01 -2.06 -11.82
CA TRP A 222 -13.04 -2.59 -10.93
C TRP A 222 -13.06 -1.79 -9.63
N VAL A 223 -14.16 -1.10 -9.35
CA VAL A 223 -14.38 -0.31 -8.13
C VAL A 223 -15.70 -0.75 -7.53
N GLU A 224 -15.64 -1.29 -6.33
CA GLU A 224 -16.80 -1.85 -5.65
C GLU A 224 -16.84 -1.32 -4.22
N ASN A 225 -17.99 -0.80 -3.80
CA ASN A 225 -18.26 -0.50 -2.40
C ASN A 225 -18.96 -1.72 -1.77
N ASN A 226 -18.36 -2.30 -0.73
CA ASN A 226 -18.86 -3.50 -0.06
C ASN A 226 -19.59 -3.20 1.25
N ASP A 227 -19.70 -1.92 1.63
CA ASP A 227 -20.01 -1.58 3.03
C ASP A 227 -21.48 -1.73 3.39
N GLY A 228 -22.37 -1.88 2.39
CA GLY A 228 -23.82 -2.03 2.62
C GLY A 228 -24.47 -0.86 3.36
N LEU A 229 -23.70 0.18 3.64
CA LEU A 229 -24.08 1.46 4.22
C LEU A 229 -24.12 2.44 3.05
N ASP A 230 -25.28 3.03 2.80
CA ASP A 230 -25.43 4.11 1.82
C ASP A 230 -24.67 5.34 2.35
N MET A 231 -23.50 5.61 1.77
CA MET A 231 -22.71 6.82 2.03
C MET A 231 -23.14 7.93 1.06
N ASP A 232 -22.99 9.20 1.46
CA ASP A 232 -23.45 10.35 0.67
C ASP A 232 -22.79 10.43 -0.72
N THR A 233 -21.56 9.91 -0.85
CA THR A 233 -20.77 9.90 -2.10
C THR A 233 -20.93 8.63 -2.93
N ASP A 234 -21.70 7.63 -2.48
CA ASP A 234 -21.85 6.35 -3.20
C ASP A 234 -22.39 6.49 -4.62
N ASN A 235 -23.20 7.53 -4.82
CA ASN A 235 -23.81 7.84 -6.09
C ASN A 235 -23.03 8.88 -6.91
N GLU A 236 -21.87 9.34 -6.42
CA GLU A 236 -21.07 10.34 -7.13
C GLU A 236 -20.51 9.76 -8.44
N TRP A 237 -20.58 10.56 -9.50
CA TRP A 237 -20.05 10.20 -10.80
C TRP A 237 -18.51 10.19 -10.82
N MET A 238 -17.91 9.05 -11.15
CA MET A 238 -16.45 8.91 -11.25
C MET A 238 -15.87 9.81 -12.34
N GLY A 239 -16.49 9.84 -13.52
CA GLY A 239 -15.96 10.52 -14.69
C GLY A 239 -16.09 9.71 -15.97
N SER A 240 -15.58 10.27 -17.07
CA SER A 240 -15.73 9.70 -18.41
C SER A 240 -14.57 8.79 -18.78
N PHE A 241 -14.86 7.54 -19.13
CA PHE A 241 -13.87 6.56 -19.59
C PHE A 241 -13.63 6.57 -21.11
N VAL A 242 -14.20 7.53 -21.85
CA VAL A 242 -14.12 7.59 -23.33
C VAL A 242 -12.68 7.68 -23.84
N ASP A 243 -11.79 8.34 -23.09
CA ASP A 243 -10.37 8.48 -23.47
C ASP A 243 -9.52 7.24 -23.14
N PHE A 244 -10.07 6.24 -22.45
CA PHE A 244 -9.35 5.03 -22.07
C PHE A 244 -9.35 4.04 -23.23
N THR A 245 -8.48 4.28 -24.21
CA THR A 245 -8.48 3.57 -25.50
C THR A 245 -8.15 2.09 -25.41
N ALA A 246 -7.51 1.64 -24.32
CA ALA A 246 -7.19 0.23 -24.07
C ALA A 246 -8.22 -0.48 -23.19
N LEU A 247 -9.22 0.23 -22.65
CA LEU A 247 -10.16 -0.31 -21.66
C LEU A 247 -11.07 -1.37 -22.29
N ARG A 248 -11.19 -2.51 -21.61
CA ARG A 248 -11.97 -3.66 -22.04
C ARG A 248 -12.95 -4.14 -20.99
N LEU A 249 -12.63 -3.92 -19.72
CA LEU A 249 -13.47 -4.27 -18.59
C LEU A 249 -13.65 -3.04 -17.71
N ILE A 250 -14.90 -2.73 -17.37
CA ILE A 250 -15.25 -1.78 -16.33
C ILE A 250 -16.30 -2.42 -15.44
N GLY A 251 -16.00 -2.48 -14.14
CA GLY A 251 -16.93 -2.87 -13.09
C GLY A 251 -17.01 -1.75 -12.08
N ALA A 252 -18.16 -1.10 -12.00
CA ALA A 252 -18.47 -0.11 -10.97
C ALA A 252 -19.99 -0.06 -10.78
N SER A 253 -20.45 0.62 -9.73
CA SER A 253 -21.88 0.87 -9.58
C SER A 253 -22.40 1.70 -10.77
N LEU A 254 -23.68 1.52 -11.13
CA LEU A 254 -24.27 2.28 -12.22
C LEU A 254 -24.19 3.81 -11.99
N PRO A 255 -24.52 4.35 -10.80
CA PRO A 255 -24.35 5.77 -10.49
C PRO A 255 -22.95 6.31 -10.77
N ASN A 256 -21.92 5.55 -10.38
CA ASN A 256 -20.54 5.95 -10.59
C ASN A 256 -20.15 6.04 -12.07
N LEU A 257 -20.83 5.32 -12.97
CA LEU A 257 -20.51 5.27 -14.41
C LEU A 257 -21.23 6.32 -15.24
N VAL A 258 -22.55 6.48 -15.04
CA VAL A 258 -23.37 7.32 -15.93
C VAL A 258 -23.53 8.74 -15.43
N GLY A 259 -23.37 8.96 -14.12
CA GLY A 259 -23.75 10.22 -13.50
C GLY A 259 -25.26 10.46 -13.57
N PHE A 260 -25.84 10.96 -12.49
CA PHE A 260 -27.26 11.26 -12.44
C PHE A 260 -27.45 12.73 -12.09
N ASP A 261 -28.42 13.38 -12.73
CA ASP A 261 -28.86 14.72 -12.33
C ASP A 261 -29.78 14.66 -11.09
N GLU A 262 -30.22 15.83 -10.62
CA GLU A 262 -31.13 15.97 -9.47
C GLU A 262 -32.48 15.23 -9.65
N HIS A 263 -32.80 14.78 -10.88
CA HIS A 263 -34.02 14.04 -11.22
C HIS A 263 -33.74 12.54 -11.47
N TYR A 264 -32.54 12.05 -11.16
CA TYR A 264 -32.09 10.68 -11.43
C TYR A 264 -32.07 10.31 -12.92
N LEU A 265 -31.85 11.28 -13.80
CA LEU A 265 -31.65 11.04 -15.22
C LEU A 265 -30.15 11.00 -15.56
N PRO A 266 -29.71 10.11 -16.47
CA PRO A 266 -28.32 10.07 -16.92
C PRO A 266 -27.88 11.40 -17.55
N VAL A 267 -26.67 11.87 -17.21
CA VAL A 267 -26.07 13.13 -17.71
C VAL A 267 -25.14 12.90 -18.89
#